data_AF-A0A7C5ERV3-F1
#
_entry.id   AF-A0A7C5ERV3-F1
#
_cell.length_a   1.000
_cell.length_b   1.000
_cell.length_c   1.000
_cell.angle_alpha   90.00
_cell.angle_beta   90.00
_cell.angle_gamma   90.00
#
_symmetry.space_group_name_H-M   'P 1'
#
loop_
_entity.id
_entity.type
_entity.pdbx_description
1 polymer ?
#
loop_
_entity_poly.entity_id
_entity_poly.type
_entity_poly.pdbx_seq_one_letter_code
_entity_poly.pdbx_strand_id
1 'polypeptide(L)'
;MKGLFNKVRNRLTRQRYVVSTIRKGQNLFETAVFEANFFYFPKRLSRPDLAVETHTKDDAWEMHYRLTARLAEEYPAALFREYSHKT
;
A
#
# COMPACT_ATOMS: atom_id res chain seq x y z
N MET A 1 19.25 -1.79 2.73
CA MET A 1 18.17 -1.81 1.71
C MET A 1 17.15 -0.74 2.08
N LYS A 2 16.88 0.24 1.20
CA LYS A 2 15.83 1.24 1.43
C LYS A 2 14.53 0.73 0.80
N GLY A 3 13.56 0.35 1.62
CA GLY A 3 12.18 0.16 1.16
C GLY A 3 11.53 1.50 0.83
N LEU A 4 10.41 1.49 0.11
CA LEU A 4 9.60 2.69 -0.10
C LEU A 4 8.57 2.82 1.03
N PHE A 5 8.27 4.07 1.41
CA PHE A 5 7.32 4.39 2.46
C PHE A 5 6.64 5.72 2.17
N ASN A 6 5.31 5.70 1.99
CA ASN A 6 4.50 6.88 1.74
C ASN A 6 3.36 6.99 2.76
N LYS A 7 3.14 8.23 3.23
CA LYS A 7 1.98 8.61 4.05
C LYS A 7 0.92 9.18 3.13
N VAL A 8 -0.29 8.63 3.18
CA VAL A 8 -1.40 9.03 2.31
C VAL A 8 -2.58 9.47 3.16
N ARG A 9 -3.16 10.62 2.85
CA ARG A 9 -4.48 11.00 3.36
C ARG A 9 -5.47 10.92 2.21
N ASN A 10 -6.45 10.04 2.32
CA ASN A 10 -7.50 9.93 1.32
C ASN A 10 -8.36 11.20 1.31
N ARG A 11 -8.61 11.78 0.14
CA ARG A 11 -9.36 13.03 0.02
C ARG A 11 -10.85 12.86 0.27
N LEU A 12 -11.41 11.72 -0.13
CA LEU A 12 -12.84 11.41 -0.04
C LEU A 12 -13.24 11.04 1.40
N THR A 13 -12.55 10.08 2.01
CA THR A 13 -12.90 9.53 3.33
C THR A 13 -12.16 10.20 4.48
N ARG A 14 -11.14 11.02 4.19
CA ARG A 14 -10.23 11.64 5.17
C ARG A 14 -9.41 10.64 6.00
N GLN A 15 -9.55 9.34 5.74
CA GLN A 15 -8.74 8.30 6.38
C GLN A 15 -7.27 8.47 6.01
N ARG A 16 -6.40 8.01 6.90
CA ARG A 16 -4.96 8.06 6.72
C ARG A 16 -4.45 6.64 6.50
N TYR A 17 -3.47 6.53 5.64
CA TYR A 17 -2.85 5.27 5.29
C TYR A 17 -1.34 5.41 5.23
N VAL A 18 -0.68 4.28 5.40
CA VAL A 18 0.73 4.09 5.13
C VAL A 18 0.84 3.05 4.03
N VAL A 19 1.60 3.37 2.98
CA VAL A 19 1.97 2.44 1.91
C VAL A 19 3.45 2.13 2.09
N SER A 20 3.81 0.85 2.17
CA SER A 20 5.19 0.41 2.34
C SER A 20 5.51 -0.70 1.34
N THR A 21 6.67 -0.59 0.68
CA THR A 21 7.17 -1.63 -0.19
C THR A 21 8.48 -2.18 0.34
N ILE A 22 8.51 -3.49 0.56
CA ILE A 22 9.68 -4.23 1.06
C ILE A 22 10.05 -5.35 0.08
N ARG A 23 11.33 -5.72 0.07
CA ARG A 23 11.81 -6.91 -0.65
C ARG A 23 11.77 -8.09 0.32
N LYS A 24 10.98 -9.12 0.00
CA LYS A 24 10.85 -10.36 0.79
C LYS A 24 11.82 -11.46 0.37
N GLY A 25 12.31 -11.43 -0.87
CA GLY A 25 13.22 -12.45 -1.40
C GLY A 25 14.07 -11.94 -2.57
N GLN A 26 14.76 -12.83 -3.28
CA GLN A 26 15.60 -12.44 -4.43
C GLN A 26 14.78 -11.70 -5.49
N ASN A 27 13.63 -12.23 -5.89
CA ASN A 27 12.74 -11.64 -6.90
C ASN A 27 11.30 -11.58 -6.38
N LEU A 28 11.14 -11.15 -5.12
CA LEU A 28 9.83 -10.99 -4.50
C LEU A 28 9.80 -9.71 -3.69
N PHE A 29 8.85 -8.85 -4.02
CA PHE A 29 8.57 -7.59 -3.37
C PHE A 29 7.11 -7.56 -2.94
N GLU A 30 6.84 -6.99 -1.79
CA GLU A 30 5.48 -6.80 -1.30
C GLU A 30 5.23 -5.32 -1.08
N THR A 31 4.16 -4.81 -1.67
CA THR A 31 3.61 -3.50 -1.37
C THR A 31 2.39 -3.67 -0.47
N ALA A 32 2.50 -3.23 0.78
CA ALA A 32 1.47 -3.31 1.80
C ALA A 32 0.88 -1.93 2.11
N VAL A 33 -0.43 -1.89 2.34
CA VAL A 33 -1.19 -0.72 2.76
C VAL A 33 -1.76 -0.96 4.15
N PHE A 34 -1.60 0.01 5.04
CA PHE A 34 -2.14 -0.02 6.39
C PHE A 34 -2.95 1.24 6.65
N GLU A 35 -4.19 1.07 7.13
CA GLU A 35 -4.94 2.17 7.73
C GLU A 35 -4.21 2.63 8.99
N ALA A 36 -4.05 3.95 9.09
CA ALA A 36 -3.27 4.59 10.11
C ALA A 36 -4.12 5.56 10.94
N ASN A 37 -3.65 5.85 12.15
CA ASN A 37 -4.22 6.88 12.99
C ASN A 37 -3.81 8.30 12.52
N PHE A 38 -4.18 9.31 13.31
CA PHE A 38 -3.89 10.72 13.01
C PHE A 38 -2.39 11.01 12.80
N PHE A 39 -1.51 10.30 13.51
CA PHE A 39 -0.06 10.45 13.46
C PHE A 39 0.62 9.53 12.42
N TYR A 40 -0.15 8.84 11.58
CA TYR A 40 0.33 7.86 10.62
C TYR A 40 0.98 6.62 11.25
N PHE A 41 0.57 6.24 12.46
CA PHE A 41 0.88 4.89 12.97
C PHE A 41 -0.17 3.90 12.48
N PRO A 42 0.24 2.77 11.87
CA PRO A 42 -0.68 1.70 11.48
C PRO A 42 -1.54 1.26 12.66
N LYS A 43 -2.86 1.12 12.44
CA LYS A 43 -3.77 0.60 13.46
C LYS A 43 -3.48 -0.87 13.79
N ARG A 44 -2.96 -1.63 12.82
CA ARG A 44 -2.62 -3.05 12.93
C ARG A 44 -1.34 -3.34 12.15
N LEU A 45 -0.22 -3.56 12.83
CA LEU A 45 1.07 -3.80 12.17
C LEU A 45 1.18 -5.21 11.56
N SER A 46 0.53 -6.21 12.14
CA SER A 46 0.63 -7.61 11.71
C SER A 46 -0.32 -8.00 10.58
N ARG A 47 -1.27 -7.13 10.22
CA ARG A 47 -2.29 -7.42 9.22
C ARG A 47 -2.54 -6.20 8.34
N PRO A 48 -1.92 -6.12 7.16
CA PRO A 48 -2.20 -5.05 6.22
C PRO A 48 -3.65 -5.11 5.73
N ASP A 49 -4.21 -3.96 5.37
CA ASP A 49 -5.53 -3.85 4.74
C ASP A 49 -5.48 -4.28 3.27
N LEU A 50 -4.31 -4.14 2.64
CA LEU A 50 -4.01 -4.67 1.31
C LEU A 50 -2.53 -5.06 1.25
N ALA A 51 -2.22 -6.20 0.64
CA ALA A 51 -0.87 -6.60 0.26
C ALA A 51 -0.87 -7.05 -1.20
N VAL A 52 0.08 -6.55 -1.98
CA VAL A 52 0.24 -6.90 -3.39
C VAL A 52 1.69 -7.29 -3.61
N GLU A 53 1.89 -8.50 -4.15
CA GLU A 53 3.22 -9.01 -4.47
C GLU A 53 3.60 -8.69 -5.92
N THR A 54 4.88 -8.43 -6.14
CA THR A 54 5.48 -8.27 -7.47
C THR A 54 6.83 -8.99 -7.53
N HIS A 55 7.26 -9.35 -8.74
CA HIS A 55 8.46 -10.18 -8.94
C HIS A 55 9.68 -9.40 -9.44
N THR A 56 9.49 -8.16 -9.87
CA THR A 56 10.58 -7.27 -10.25
C THR A 56 10.58 -6.02 -9.38
N LYS A 57 11.75 -5.39 -9.28
CA LYS A 57 11.90 -4.13 -8.55
C LYS A 57 11.10 -2.99 -9.22
N ASP A 58 11.07 -2.97 -10.55
CA ASP A 58 10.39 -1.93 -11.31
C ASP A 58 8.88 -2.03 -11.14
N ASP A 59 8.32 -3.24 -11.22
CA ASP A 59 6.90 -3.48 -10.92
C ASP A 59 6.55 -3.09 -9.48
N ALA A 60 7.44 -3.37 -8.53
CA ALA A 60 7.25 -3.00 -7.13
C ALA A 60 7.17 -1.47 -6.95
N TRP A 61 8.01 -0.74 -7.67
CA TRP A 61 8.01 0.72 -7.67
C TRP A 61 6.76 1.28 -8.35
N GLU A 62 6.40 0.78 -9.53
CA GLU A 62 5.19 1.18 -10.23
C GLU A 62 3.96 0.93 -9.35
N MET A 63 3.86 -0.26 -8.75
CA MET A 63 2.78 -0.63 -7.84
C MET A 63 2.70 0.31 -6.64
N HIS A 64 3.84 0.66 -6.03
CA HIS A 64 3.89 1.60 -4.90
C HIS A 64 3.32 2.97 -5.26
N TYR A 65 3.78 3.56 -6.36
CA TYR A 65 3.32 4.88 -6.79
C TYR A 65 1.87 4.86 -7.25
N ARG A 66 1.46 3.82 -7.98
CA ARG A 66 0.08 3.62 -8.41
C ARG A 66 -0.86 3.50 -7.22
N LEU A 67 -0.57 2.63 -6.25
CA LEU A 67 -1.38 2.48 -5.05
C LEU A 67 -1.41 3.78 -4.23
N THR A 68 -0.28 4.47 -4.08
CA THR A 68 -0.22 5.76 -3.40
C THR A 68 -1.16 6.79 -4.03
N ALA A 69 -1.08 6.96 -5.35
CA ALA A 69 -1.88 7.93 -6.09
C ALA A 69 -3.37 7.58 -6.05
N ARG A 70 -3.72 6.32 -6.34
CA ARG A 70 -5.11 5.86 -6.33
C ARG A 70 -5.72 5.93 -4.93
N LEU A 71 -4.97 5.56 -3.90
CA LEU A 71 -5.45 5.63 -2.51
C LEU A 71 -5.66 7.06 -2.02
N ALA A 72 -5.07 8.07 -2.66
CA ALA A 72 -5.34 9.47 -2.34
C ALA A 72 -6.70 9.94 -2.88
N GLU A 73 -7.10 9.44 -4.06
CA GLU A 73 -8.23 9.98 -4.82
C GLU A 73 -9.46 9.05 -4.89
N GLU A 74 -9.29 7.73 -4.75
CA GLU A 74 -10.37 6.74 -4.91
C GLU A 74 -10.94 6.25 -3.58
N TYR A 75 -12.14 5.65 -3.60
CA TYR A 75 -12.70 5.01 -2.41
C TYR A 75 -11.87 3.77 -2.02
N PRO A 76 -11.27 3.73 -0.81
CA PRO A 76 -10.36 2.64 -0.42
C PRO A 76 -10.97 1.24 -0.51
N ALA A 77 -12.24 1.09 -0.13
CA ALA A 77 -12.92 -0.22 -0.18
C ALA A 77 -13.05 -0.77 -1.61
N ALA A 78 -13.29 0.10 -2.60
CA ALA A 78 -13.36 -0.31 -4.00
C ALA A 78 -11.97 -0.68 -4.53
N LEU A 79 -10.96 0.14 -4.20
CA LEU A 79 -9.57 -0.11 -4.54
C LEU A 79 -9.09 -1.45 -3.98
N PHE A 80 -9.29 -1.70 -2.68
CA PHE A 80 -8.86 -2.94 -2.03
C PHE A 80 -9.55 -4.16 -2.60
N ARG A 81 -10.85 -4.06 -2.92
CA ARG A 81 -11.58 -5.13 -3.59
C ARG A 81 -10.95 -5.48 -4.95
N GLU A 82 -10.63 -4.48 -5.77
CA GLU A 82 -10.01 -4.70 -7.09
C GLU A 82 -8.72 -5.53 -6.99
N TYR A 83 -7.85 -5.19 -6.04
CA TYR A 83 -6.57 -5.89 -5.88
C TYR A 83 -6.71 -7.24 -5.19
N SER A 84 -7.67 -7.40 -4.28
CA SER A 84 -7.94 -8.71 -3.64
C SER A 84 -8.44 -9.79 -4.61
N HIS A 85 -9.00 -9.40 -5.76
CA HIS A 85 -9.40 -10.34 -6.82
C HIS A 85 -8.28 -10.65 -7.82
N LYS A 86 -7.15 -9.92 -7.72
CA LYS A 86 -5.98 -10.07 -8.61
C LYS A 86 -4.80 -10.77 -7.91
N THR A 87 -4.93 -11.09 -6.64
CA THR A 87 -3.93 -11.83 -5.84
C THR A 87 -4.31 -13.29 -5.78
#